data_AF-A0A0A9Z1Y4-F1
#
_entry.id   AF-A0A0A9Z1Y4-F1
#
_cell.length_a   1.000
_cell.length_b   1.000
_cell.length_c   1.000
_cell.angle_alpha   90.00
_cell.angle_beta   90.00
_cell.angle_gamma   90.00
#
_symmetry.space_group_name_H-M   'P 1'
#
loop_
_entity.id
_entity.type
_entity.pdbx_description
1 polymer ?
#
loop_
_entity_poly.entity_id
_entity_poly.type
_entity_poly.pdbx_seq_one_letter_code
_entity_poly.pdbx_strand_id
1 'polypeptide(L)'
;MTAEGVQNMFIRKLFRLPGYAPNYILLLETELDPVSAYTLEQHQNYLVKVAKLPDTRLPKIVARELIAKDLDWAKHWSLRTAKYGIPNNLATMDPSVLRSDSEHLLARYKEEKRSVAWERVEASEKFTLYRKL
;
A
#
# COMPACT_ATOMS: atom_id res chain seq x y z
N MET A 1 -16.50 6.66 6.49
CA MET A 1 -15.55 7.50 5.71
C MET A 1 -14.20 6.79 5.73
N THR A 2 -13.64 6.41 4.58
CA THR A 2 -12.32 5.74 4.53
C THR A 2 -11.18 6.76 4.66
N ALA A 3 -9.96 6.31 4.98
CA ALA A 3 -8.79 7.19 5.05
C ALA A 3 -8.54 7.92 3.72
N GLU A 4 -8.68 7.22 2.60
CA GLU A 4 -8.64 7.81 1.26
C GLU A 4 -9.78 8.80 1.03
N GLY A 5 -10.96 8.57 1.62
CA GLY A 5 -12.09 9.49 1.54
C GLY A 5 -11.76 10.84 2.17
N VAL A 6 -11.03 10.85 3.29
CA VAL A 6 -10.59 12.08 3.97
C VAL A 6 -9.56 12.82 3.13
N GLN A 7 -8.54 12.14 2.61
CA GLN A 7 -7.53 12.74 1.72
C GLN A 7 -8.20 13.37 0.49
N ASN A 8 -9.08 12.63 -0.19
CA ASN A 8 -9.79 13.15 -1.36
C ASN A 8 -10.71 14.33 -1.03
N MET A 9 -11.41 14.29 0.12
CA MET A 9 -12.21 15.43 0.58
C MET A 9 -11.33 16.67 0.81
N PHE A 10 -10.18 16.50 1.46
CA PHE A 10 -9.25 17.59 1.72
C PHE A 10 -8.70 18.19 0.42
N ILE A 11 -8.23 17.36 -0.51
CA ILE A 11 -7.72 17.79 -1.82
C ILE A 11 -8.80 18.56 -2.59
N ARG A 12 -10.05 18.07 -2.61
CA ARG A 12 -11.15 18.79 -3.26
C ARG A 12 -11.39 20.16 -2.66
N LYS A 13 -11.37 20.26 -1.33
CA LYS A 13 -11.54 21.56 -0.66
C LYS A 13 -10.38 22.50 -0.96
N LEU A 14 -9.15 22.00 -0.97
CA LEU A 14 -7.94 22.77 -1.26
C LEU A 14 -8.01 23.42 -2.65
N PHE A 15 -8.41 22.65 -3.65
CA PHE A 15 -8.51 23.10 -5.05
C PHE A 15 -9.91 23.57 -5.47
N ARG A 16 -10.86 23.65 -4.53
CA ARG A 16 -12.28 24.01 -4.77
C ARG A 16 -12.94 23.17 -5.88
N LEU A 17 -12.57 21.90 -5.97
CA LEU A 17 -13.11 20.98 -6.97
C LEU A 17 -14.53 20.55 -6.60
N PRO A 18 -15.38 20.29 -7.61
CA PRO A 18 -16.73 19.80 -7.36
C PRO A 18 -16.73 18.43 -6.67
N GLY A 19 -17.78 18.16 -5.89
CA GLY A 19 -17.95 16.89 -5.18
C GLY A 19 -17.96 15.66 -6.09
N TYR A 20 -18.33 15.83 -7.36
CA TYR A 20 -18.38 14.76 -8.36
C TYR A 20 -17.08 14.53 -9.13
N ALA A 21 -16.01 15.32 -8.90
CA ALA A 21 -14.74 15.07 -9.59
C ALA A 21 -14.28 13.62 -9.28
N PRO A 22 -13.73 12.83 -10.21
CA PRO A 22 -13.34 11.46 -9.91
C PRO A 22 -12.10 11.37 -9.01
N ASN A 23 -12.11 10.46 -8.03
CA ASN A 23 -10.95 10.25 -7.14
C ASN A 23 -9.68 9.79 -7.89
N TYR A 24 -9.84 9.03 -8.97
CA TYR A 24 -8.70 8.57 -9.76
C TYR A 24 -7.99 9.73 -10.49
N ILE A 25 -8.72 10.77 -10.89
CA ILE A 25 -8.13 11.99 -11.44
C ILE A 25 -7.33 12.73 -10.38
N LEU A 26 -7.88 12.85 -9.16
CA LEU A 26 -7.15 13.49 -8.06
C LEU A 26 -5.81 12.79 -7.76
N LEU A 27 -5.80 11.45 -7.80
CA LEU A 27 -4.59 10.67 -7.61
C LEU A 27 -3.54 10.96 -8.70
N LEU A 28 -3.98 11.05 -9.97
CA LEU A 28 -3.08 11.29 -11.10
C LEU A 28 -2.55 12.74 -11.14
N GLU A 29 -3.41 13.74 -10.94
CA GLU A 29 -3.02 15.17 -10.96
C GLU A 29 -2.09 15.55 -9.80
N THR A 30 -2.36 15.02 -8.60
CA THR A 30 -1.62 15.45 -7.40
C THR A 30 -0.33 14.67 -7.19
N GLU A 31 -0.13 13.58 -7.93
CA GLU A 31 0.93 12.59 -7.74
C GLU A 31 1.05 12.03 -6.31
N LEU A 32 0.08 12.34 -5.45
CA LEU A 32 0.06 11.94 -4.05
C LEU A 32 -0.19 10.44 -3.96
N ASP A 33 0.58 9.78 -3.11
CA ASP A 33 0.30 8.40 -2.78
C ASP A 33 -1.01 8.28 -1.99
N PRO A 34 -1.76 7.18 -2.15
CA PRO A 34 -2.95 6.94 -1.36
C PRO A 34 -2.55 6.72 0.11
N VAL A 35 -3.38 7.18 1.07
CA VAL A 35 -3.12 6.97 2.52
C VAL A 35 -2.82 5.51 2.86
N SER A 36 -3.46 4.55 2.20
CA SER A 36 -3.18 3.13 2.39
C SER A 36 -1.73 2.72 2.08
N ALA A 37 -1.04 3.41 1.18
CA ALA A 37 0.39 3.19 0.95
C ALA A 37 1.21 3.61 2.17
N TYR A 38 0.87 4.74 2.79
CA TYR A 38 1.50 5.17 4.04
C TYR A 38 1.21 4.19 5.19
N THR A 39 -0.04 3.74 5.34
CA THR A 39 -0.38 2.73 6.36
C THR A 39 0.38 1.42 6.15
N LEU A 40 0.55 0.99 4.89
CA LEU A 40 1.33 -0.18 4.53
C LEU A 40 2.81 -0.01 4.92
N GLU A 41 3.39 1.14 4.61
CA GLU A 41 4.77 1.50 5.00
C GLU A 41 4.95 1.48 6.51
N GLN A 42 4.02 2.05 7.28
CA GLN A 42 4.08 2.03 8.75
C GLN A 42 4.02 0.59 9.30
N HIS A 43 3.15 -0.25 8.73
CA HIS A 43 3.06 -1.65 9.10
C HIS A 43 4.37 -2.40 8.77
N GLN A 44 4.94 -2.19 7.59
CA GLN A 44 6.22 -2.75 7.18
C GLN A 44 7.38 -2.32 8.10
N ASN A 45 7.45 -1.03 8.43
CA ASN A 45 8.42 -0.49 9.38
C ASN A 45 8.27 -1.11 10.77
N TYR A 46 7.04 -1.36 11.22
CA TYR A 46 6.78 -2.09 12.45
C TYR A 46 7.33 -3.52 12.38
N LEU A 47 7.11 -4.26 11.30
CA LEU A 47 7.65 -5.63 11.15
C LEU A 47 9.19 -5.64 11.17
N VAL A 48 9.84 -4.70 10.48
CA VAL A 48 11.31 -4.55 10.52
C VAL A 48 11.78 -4.24 11.95
N LYS A 49 11.03 -3.43 12.71
CA LYS A 49 11.33 -3.17 14.13
C LYS A 49 11.18 -4.42 14.98
N VAL A 50 10.13 -5.22 14.77
CA VAL A 50 9.90 -6.48 15.48
C VAL A 50 11.00 -7.50 15.19
N ALA A 51 11.46 -7.60 13.94
CA ALA A 51 12.57 -8.46 13.53
C ALA A 51 13.87 -8.16 14.29
N LYS A 52 14.14 -6.89 14.60
CA LYS A 52 15.31 -6.44 15.38
C LYS A 52 15.22 -6.75 16.88
N LEU A 53 14.05 -7.09 17.40
CA LEU A 53 13.91 -7.40 18.83
C LEU A 53 14.61 -8.72 19.20
N PRO A 54 15.02 -8.89 20.46
CA PRO A 54 15.43 -10.19 20.98
C PRO A 54 14.30 -11.23 20.86
N ASP A 55 14.68 -12.48 20.68
CA ASP A 55 13.73 -13.61 20.51
C ASP A 55 12.85 -13.86 21.74
N THR A 56 13.24 -13.34 22.91
CA THR A 56 12.46 -13.41 24.15
C THR A 56 11.32 -12.40 24.22
N ARG A 57 11.26 -11.42 23.31
CA ARG A 57 10.23 -10.38 23.34
C ARG A 57 8.92 -10.89 22.75
N LEU A 58 7.84 -10.74 23.51
CA LEU A 58 6.48 -11.15 23.12
C LEU A 58 6.09 -10.73 21.68
N PRO A 59 6.34 -9.50 21.21
CA PRO A 59 5.99 -9.13 19.83
C PRO A 59 6.66 -10.02 18.77
N LYS A 60 7.91 -10.44 18.98
CA LYS A 60 8.64 -11.28 18.03
C LYS A 60 8.18 -12.73 18.10
N ILE A 61 7.87 -13.23 19.29
CA ILE A 61 7.29 -14.55 19.50
C ILE A 61 5.94 -14.65 18.77
N VAL A 62 5.04 -13.70 19.01
CA VAL A 62 3.72 -13.65 18.38
C VAL A 62 3.83 -13.50 16.86
N ALA A 63 4.74 -12.66 16.37
CA ALA A 63 4.96 -12.52 14.93
C ALA A 63 5.40 -13.84 14.28
N ARG A 64 6.33 -14.58 14.91
CA ARG A 64 6.76 -15.89 14.42
C ARG A 64 5.62 -16.90 14.38
N GLU A 65 4.79 -16.94 15.41
CA GLU A 65 3.61 -17.81 15.44
C GLU A 65 2.60 -17.48 14.33
N LEU A 66 2.34 -16.19 14.07
CA LEU A 66 1.45 -15.74 12.99
C LEU A 66 2.00 -16.11 11.62
N ILE A 67 3.32 -15.98 11.43
CA ILE A 67 4.00 -16.37 10.19
C ILE A 67 3.96 -17.90 10.00
N ALA A 68 4.26 -18.66 11.05
CA ALA A 68 4.24 -20.13 11.00
C ALA A 68 2.85 -20.70 10.69
N LYS A 69 1.79 -20.03 11.14
CA LYS A 69 0.39 -20.43 10.90
C LYS A 69 -0.23 -19.80 9.65
N ASP A 70 0.50 -18.93 8.93
CA ASP A 70 0.01 -18.15 7.78
C ASP A 70 -1.34 -17.46 8.07
N LEU A 71 -1.38 -16.66 9.15
CA LEU A 71 -2.60 -16.00 9.62
C LEU A 71 -2.58 -14.49 9.39
N ASP A 72 -3.78 -13.92 9.22
CA ASP A 72 -4.02 -12.47 9.19
C ASP A 72 -3.05 -11.69 8.29
N TRP A 73 -2.26 -10.77 8.84
CA TRP A 73 -1.32 -9.94 8.09
C TRP A 73 -0.18 -10.76 7.46
N ALA A 74 0.22 -11.90 8.04
CA ALA A 74 1.25 -12.76 7.47
C ALA A 74 0.75 -13.41 6.17
N LYS A 75 -0.50 -13.86 6.17
CA LYS A 75 -1.18 -14.34 4.96
C LYS A 75 -1.29 -13.25 3.91
N HIS A 76 -1.71 -12.05 4.31
CA HIS A 76 -1.80 -10.91 3.38
C HIS A 76 -0.45 -10.51 2.79
N TRP A 77 0.64 -10.65 3.55
CA TRP A 77 2.00 -10.47 3.04
C TRP A 77 2.31 -11.51 1.97
N SER A 78 2.16 -12.80 2.28
CA SER A 78 2.41 -13.93 1.36
C SER A 78 1.62 -13.79 0.06
N LEU A 79 0.34 -13.39 0.14
CA LEU A 79 -0.52 -13.15 -1.02
C LEU A 79 -0.01 -11.98 -1.87
N ARG A 80 0.45 -10.89 -1.26
CA ARG A 80 0.97 -9.72 -1.99
C ARG A 80 2.33 -10.00 -2.63
N THR A 81 3.23 -10.70 -1.92
CA THR A 81 4.51 -11.10 -2.49
C THR A 81 4.31 -12.03 -3.68
N ALA A 82 3.38 -12.98 -3.58
CA ALA A 82 3.01 -13.85 -4.70
C ALA A 82 2.40 -13.05 -5.87
N LYS A 83 1.49 -12.11 -5.58
CA LYS A 83 0.86 -11.27 -6.60
C LYS A 83 1.87 -10.41 -7.38
N TYR A 84 2.86 -9.86 -6.70
CA TYR A 84 3.85 -8.97 -7.32
C TYR A 84 5.14 -9.68 -7.77
N GLY A 85 5.23 -11.00 -7.60
CA GLY A 85 6.42 -11.78 -7.96
C GLY A 85 7.65 -11.46 -7.10
N ILE A 86 7.45 -11.04 -5.86
CA ILE A 86 8.52 -10.70 -4.90
C ILE A 86 8.81 -11.94 -4.03
N PRO A 87 10.09 -12.25 -3.72
CA PRO A 87 10.43 -13.30 -2.76
C PRO A 87 9.75 -13.09 -1.40
N ASN A 88 9.21 -14.14 -0.80
CA ASN A 88 8.60 -14.07 0.52
C ASN A 88 9.60 -14.49 1.60
N ASN A 89 10.41 -13.55 2.09
CA ASN A 89 11.38 -13.83 3.14
C ASN A 89 10.83 -13.61 4.55
N LEU A 90 9.50 -13.55 4.72
CA LEU A 90 8.88 -13.21 6.01
C LEU A 90 9.30 -14.14 7.15
N ALA A 91 9.44 -15.44 6.84
CA ALA A 91 9.87 -16.47 7.80
C ALA A 91 11.30 -16.27 8.33
N THR A 92 12.18 -15.61 7.58
CA THR A 92 13.57 -15.39 8.00
C THR A 92 13.67 -14.45 9.20
N MET A 93 12.69 -13.55 9.35
CA MET A 93 12.74 -12.47 10.35
C MET A 93 14.09 -11.70 10.33
N ASP A 94 14.74 -11.63 9.17
CA ASP A 94 15.96 -10.84 8.97
C ASP A 94 15.60 -9.37 8.69
N PRO A 95 16.05 -8.41 9.52
CA PRO A 95 15.65 -7.00 9.35
C PRO A 95 16.09 -6.36 8.03
N SER A 96 17.21 -6.81 7.44
CA SER A 96 17.74 -6.24 6.20
C SER A 96 16.98 -6.75 4.98
N VAL A 97 16.71 -8.06 4.95
CA VAL A 97 15.92 -8.70 3.89
C VAL A 97 14.48 -8.20 3.94
N LEU A 98 13.86 -8.15 5.13
CA LEU A 98 12.50 -7.63 5.29
C LEU A 98 12.36 -6.17 4.87
N ARG A 99 13.40 -5.36 5.06
CA ARG A 99 13.41 -3.97 4.59
C ARG A 99 13.40 -3.93 3.07
N SER A 100 14.25 -4.71 2.41
CA SER A 100 14.27 -4.81 0.95
C SER A 100 12.91 -5.27 0.40
N ASP A 101 12.34 -6.35 0.97
CA ASP A 101 11.03 -6.85 0.55
C ASP A 101 9.93 -5.79 0.76
N SER A 102 9.99 -5.04 1.87
CA SER A 102 9.05 -3.97 2.18
C SER A 102 9.08 -2.87 1.14
N GLU A 103 10.27 -2.38 0.78
CA GLU A 103 10.47 -1.33 -0.21
C GLU A 103 9.93 -1.74 -1.58
N HIS A 104 10.20 -2.98 -2.02
CA HIS A 104 9.67 -3.52 -3.26
C HIS A 104 8.14 -3.67 -3.23
N LEU A 105 7.59 -4.21 -2.14
CA LEU A 105 6.14 -4.34 -1.96
C LEU A 105 5.43 -2.99 -2.00
N LEU A 106 6.01 -1.97 -1.36
CA LEU A 106 5.45 -0.63 -1.33
C LEU A 106 5.49 0.02 -2.71
N ALA A 107 6.62 -0.10 -3.42
CA ALA A 107 6.76 0.41 -4.79
C ALA A 107 5.73 -0.22 -5.73
N ARG A 108 5.60 -1.55 -5.72
CA ARG A 108 4.61 -2.28 -6.52
C ARG A 108 3.18 -1.94 -6.15
N TYR A 109 2.90 -1.73 -4.87
CA TYR A 109 1.59 -1.29 -4.42
C TYR A 109 1.22 0.09 -4.96
N LYS A 110 2.14 1.06 -4.90
CA LYS A 110 1.93 2.41 -5.45
C LYS A 110 1.74 2.37 -6.97
N GLU A 111 2.57 1.59 -7.66
CA GLU A 111 2.47 1.37 -9.11
C GLU A 111 1.11 0.79 -9.49
N GLU A 112 0.65 -0.26 -8.81
CA GLU A 112 -0.67 -0.84 -9.04
C GLU A 112 -1.78 0.21 -8.87
N LYS A 113 -1.73 1.02 -7.82
CA LYS A 113 -2.74 2.05 -7.57
C LYS A 113 -2.79 3.11 -8.67
N ARG A 114 -1.63 3.48 -9.22
CA ARG A 114 -1.54 4.38 -10.38
C ARG A 114 -2.05 3.71 -11.65
N SER A 115 -1.68 2.45 -11.91
CA SER A 115 -2.14 1.68 -13.07
C SER A 115 -3.67 1.57 -13.09
N VAL A 116 -4.28 1.21 -11.96
CA VAL A 116 -5.75 1.14 -11.83
C VAL A 116 -6.42 2.50 -12.01
N ALA A 117 -5.75 3.60 -11.63
CA ALA A 117 -6.28 4.94 -11.90
C ALA A 117 -6.25 5.28 -13.40
N TRP A 118 -5.19 4.89 -14.10
CA TRP A 118 -5.08 5.03 -15.55
C TRP A 118 -6.08 4.17 -16.32
N GLU A 119 -6.25 2.90 -15.94
CA GLU A 119 -7.29 2.03 -16.52
C GLU A 119 -8.69 2.66 -16.42
N ARG A 120 -8.97 3.34 -15.30
CA ARG A 120 -10.23 4.07 -15.10
C ARG A 120 -10.35 5.32 -15.96
N VAL A 121 -9.25 6.01 -16.24
CA VAL A 121 -9.22 7.13 -17.20
C VAL A 121 -9.55 6.62 -18.59
N GLU A 122 -8.90 5.54 -19.03
CA GLU A 122 -9.12 4.95 -20.35
C GLU A 122 -10.57 4.48 -20.52
N ALA A 123 -11.11 3.81 -19.50
CA ALA A 123 -12.50 3.33 -19.49
C ALA A 123 -13.55 4.44 -19.26
N SER A 124 -13.15 5.68 -18.96
CA SER A 124 -14.10 6.75 -18.63
C SER A 124 -14.86 7.25 -19.86
N GLU A 125 -16.19 7.14 -19.83
CA GLU A 125 -17.08 7.69 -20.86
C GLU A 125 -17.49 9.16 -20.58
N LYS A 126 -17.35 9.62 -19.33
CA LYS A 126 -17.78 10.96 -18.90
C LYS A 126 -16.66 11.98 -18.86
N PHE A 127 -15.46 11.57 -18.44
CA PHE A 127 -14.31 12.46 -18.26
C PHE A 127 -13.25 12.17 -19.33
N THR A 128 -13.66 12.27 -20.60
CA THR A 128 -12.87 11.82 -21.77
C THR A 128 -11.69 12.73 -22.10
N LEU A 129 -11.67 13.98 -21.62
CA LEU A 129 -10.57 14.92 -21.82
C LEU A 129 -9.26 14.38 -21.26
N TYR A 130 -9.33 13.66 -20.14
CA TYR A 130 -8.16 13.11 -19.46
C TYR A 130 -7.47 11.98 -20.24
N ARG A 131 -8.14 11.39 -21.24
CA ARG A 131 -7.54 10.42 -22.17
C ARG A 131 -6.63 11.08 -23.20
N LYS A 132 -6.79 12.40 -23.42
CA LYS A 132 -6.12 13.14 -24.50
C LYS A 132 -4.93 13.98 -24.02
N LEU A 133 -4.71 14.05 -22.71
CA LEU A 133 -3.58 14.72 -22.06
C LEU A 133 -2.48 13.69 -21.85
#